data_AF-A0A5K1BLY9-F1
#
_entry.id   AF-A0A5K1BLY9-F1
#
_cell.length_a   1.000
_cell.length_b   1.000
_cell.length_c   1.000
_cell.angle_alpha   90.00
_cell.angle_beta   90.00
_cell.angle_gamma   90.00
#
_symmetry.space_group_name_H-M   'P 1'
#
loop_
_entity.id
_entity.type
_entity.pdbx_description
1 polymer ?
#
loop_
_entity_poly.entity_id
_entity_poly.type
_entity_poly.pdbx_seq_one_letter_code
_entity_poly.pdbx_strand_id
1 'polypeptide(L)'
;HIPLKFVKAHLPQQDAKFMLRTGDGREWQVSYLYKEGRSGFLGGWADFVFANNLEEGDACVFEFIKGGKDLAMDVTVFRVVEQITPLTKRYFVQNLK
;
A
#
# COMPACT_ATOMS: atom_id res chain seq x y z
N HIS A 1 3.58 9.12 0.43
CA HIS A 1 3.89 9.96 -0.74
C HIS A 1 4.85 9.19 -1.63
N ILE A 2 4.54 9.03 -2.93
CA ILE A 2 5.42 8.32 -3.87
C ILE A 2 6.33 9.33 -4.59
N PRO A 3 7.66 9.09 -4.70
CA PRO A 3 8.56 10.03 -5.36
C PRO A 3 8.13 10.39 -6.78
N LEU A 4 8.04 11.69 -7.08
CA LEU A 4 7.52 12.18 -8.37
C LEU A 4 8.28 11.65 -9.59
N LYS A 5 9.61 11.49 -9.49
CA LYS A 5 10.42 10.92 -10.60
C LYS A 5 9.98 9.50 -10.94
N PHE A 6 9.71 8.69 -9.91
CA PHE A 6 9.21 7.32 -10.09
C PHE A 6 7.81 7.31 -10.69
N VAL A 7 6.92 8.16 -10.19
CA VAL A 7 5.54 8.32 -10.69
C VAL A 7 5.54 8.62 -12.19
N LYS A 8 6.31 9.63 -12.62
CA LYS A 8 6.36 10.05 -14.03
C LYS A 8 6.89 8.95 -14.95
N ALA A 9 7.81 8.11 -14.46
CA ALA A 9 8.44 7.07 -15.25
C ALA A 9 7.62 5.76 -15.31
N HIS A 10 6.83 5.46 -14.29
CA HIS A 10 6.30 4.10 -14.10
C HIS A 10 4.82 4.02 -13.72
N LEU A 11 4.18 5.11 -13.30
CA LEU A 11 2.79 5.08 -12.82
C LEU A 11 1.85 5.93 -13.69
N PRO A 12 0.54 5.64 -13.68
CA PRO A 12 -0.45 6.49 -14.32
C PRO A 12 -0.38 7.93 -13.80
N GLN A 13 -0.56 8.89 -14.70
CA GLN A 13 -0.67 10.33 -14.38
C GLN A 13 -2.14 10.75 -14.28
N GLN A 14 -2.96 9.86 -13.73
CA GLN A 14 -4.40 10.02 -13.53
C GLN A 14 -4.85 9.10 -12.39
N ASP A 15 -6.05 9.35 -11.88
CA ASP A 15 -6.66 8.46 -10.89
C ASP A 15 -6.90 7.07 -11.48
N ALA A 16 -6.67 6.06 -10.65
CA ALA A 16 -6.77 4.66 -11.04
C ALA A 16 -7.10 3.77 -9.85
N LYS A 17 -7.38 2.50 -10.14
CA LYS A 17 -7.45 1.44 -9.14
C LYS A 17 -6.30 0.47 -9.39
N PHE A 18 -5.64 0.07 -8.31
CA PHE A 18 -4.60 -0.94 -8.32
C PHE A 18 -5.06 -2.16 -7.52
N MET A 19 -4.70 -3.35 -7.98
CA MET A 19 -4.75 -4.55 -7.16
C MET A 19 -3.39 -4.75 -6.49
N LEU A 20 -3.34 -4.73 -5.16
CA LEU A 20 -2.17 -5.12 -4.38
C LEU A 20 -2.27 -6.60 -4.04
N ARG A 21 -1.18 -7.35 -4.26
CA ARG A 21 -1.12 -8.79 -3.98
C ARG A 21 0.02 -9.09 -3.03
N THR A 22 -0.17 -9.96 -2.05
CA THR A 22 0.90 -10.41 -1.16
C THR A 22 1.33 -11.84 -1.51
N GLY A 23 2.53 -12.23 -1.10
CA GLY A 23 3.07 -13.57 -1.39
C GLY A 23 2.28 -14.73 -0.78
N ASP A 24 1.38 -14.46 0.17
CA ASP A 24 0.43 -15.43 0.73
C ASP A 24 -0.88 -15.56 -0.08
N GLY A 25 -0.96 -14.88 -1.24
CA GLY A 25 -2.07 -14.96 -2.17
C GLY A 25 -3.27 -14.06 -1.85
N ARG A 26 -3.18 -13.19 -0.83
CA ARG A 26 -4.24 -12.21 -0.54
C ARG A 26 -4.16 -11.01 -1.47
N GLU A 27 -5.32 -10.41 -1.75
CA GLU A 27 -5.46 -9.28 -2.67
C GLU A 27 -6.29 -8.12 -2.08
N TRP A 28 -5.92 -6.88 -2.41
CA TRP A 28 -6.63 -5.67 -2.01
C TRP A 28 -6.73 -4.68 -3.17
N GLN A 29 -7.94 -4.24 -3.48
CA GLN A 29 -8.13 -3.14 -4.42
C GLN A 29 -7.90 -1.81 -3.68
N VAL A 30 -6.94 -1.01 -4.16
CA VAL A 30 -6.65 0.32 -3.64
C VAL A 30 -6.90 1.40 -4.69
N SER A 31 -7.38 2.56 -4.24
CA SER A 31 -7.45 3.75 -5.08
C SER A 31 -6.09 4.42 -5.14
N TYR A 32 -5.63 4.73 -6.34
CA TYR A 32 -4.47 5.56 -6.60
C TYR A 32 -4.93 6.94 -7.05
N LEU A 33 -4.48 7.99 -6.35
CA LEU A 33 -4.78 9.38 -6.68
C LEU A 33 -3.54 10.03 -7.28
N TYR A 34 -3.72 10.75 -8.39
CA TYR A 34 -2.69 11.63 -8.95
C TYR A 34 -3.25 13.04 -9.09
N LYS A 35 -2.69 13.98 -8.32
CA LYS A 35 -3.11 15.39 -8.36
C LYS A 35 -1.91 16.32 -8.26
N GLU A 36 -1.71 17.14 -9.30
CA GLU A 36 -0.70 18.21 -9.32
C GLU A 36 0.71 17.73 -8.92
N GLY A 37 1.13 16.56 -9.40
CA GLY A 37 2.46 15.99 -9.08
C GLY A 37 2.57 15.36 -7.69
N ARG A 38 1.46 15.24 -6.94
CA ARG A 38 1.37 14.40 -5.74
C ARG A 38 0.65 13.10 -6.08
N SER A 39 1.09 12.03 -5.46
CA SER A 39 0.45 10.73 -5.60
C SER A 39 0.55 9.86 -4.35
N GLY A 40 -0.38 8.92 -4.24
CA GLY A 40 -0.41 7.92 -3.20
C GLY A 40 -1.62 7.00 -3.32
N PHE A 41 -1.55 5.91 -2.56
CA PHE A 41 -2.71 5.03 -2.33
C PHE A 41 -3.59 5.61 -1.23
N LEU A 42 -4.90 5.55 -1.44
CA LEU A 42 -5.93 6.08 -0.54
C LEU A 42 -6.95 5.00 -0.19
N GLY A 43 -8.15 5.01 -0.77
CA GLY A 43 -9.19 4.03 -0.49
C GLY A 43 -8.63 2.59 -0.55
N GLY A 44 -8.94 1.77 0.45
CA GLY A 44 -8.41 0.40 0.61
C GLY A 44 -6.99 0.31 1.20
N TRP A 45 -6.20 1.39 1.22
CA TRP A 45 -4.85 1.37 1.80
C TRP A 45 -4.88 1.08 3.31
N ALA A 46 -5.80 1.70 4.04
CA ALA A 46 -5.94 1.46 5.49
C ALA A 46 -6.31 0.01 5.80
N ASP A 47 -7.16 -0.62 4.97
CA ASP A 47 -7.53 -2.02 5.12
C ASP A 47 -6.33 -2.94 4.84
N PHE A 48 -5.55 -2.63 3.80
CA PHE A 48 -4.29 -3.32 3.52
C PHE A 48 -3.31 -3.23 4.68
N VAL A 49 -3.07 -2.01 5.22
CA VAL A 49 -2.21 -1.75 6.38
C VAL A 49 -2.66 -2.56 7.59
N PHE A 50 -3.96 -2.51 7.91
CA PHE A 50 -4.52 -3.19 9.08
C PHE A 50 -4.46 -4.72 8.94
N ALA A 51 -4.90 -5.26 7.80
CA ALA A 51 -4.93 -6.70 7.56
C ALA A 51 -3.54 -7.33 7.42
N ASN A 52 -2.52 -6.53 7.15
CA ASN A 52 -1.13 -6.96 7.09
C ASN A 52 -0.32 -6.53 8.32
N ASN A 53 -0.96 -5.93 9.34
CA ASN A 53 -0.27 -5.44 10.54
C ASN A 53 0.99 -4.64 10.21
N LEU A 54 0.90 -3.72 9.25
CA LEU A 54 2.01 -2.83 8.94
C LEU A 54 2.20 -1.84 10.09
N GLU A 55 3.44 -1.71 10.54
CA GLU A 55 3.83 -0.78 11.59
C GLU A 55 4.83 0.27 11.08
N GLU A 56 5.05 1.32 11.87
CA GLU A 56 6.10 2.28 11.57
C GLU A 56 7.47 1.59 11.53
N GLY A 57 8.23 1.83 10.46
CA GLY A 57 9.51 1.18 10.22
C GLY A 57 9.44 -0.03 9.27
N ASP A 58 8.26 -0.62 9.05
CA ASP A 58 8.09 -1.64 8.02
C ASP A 58 8.32 -1.03 6.62
N ALA A 59 9.01 -1.79 5.77
CA ALA A 59 9.25 -1.41 4.38
C ALA A 59 8.38 -2.25 3.45
N CYS A 60 7.56 -1.61 2.61
CA CYS A 60 6.83 -2.27 1.54
C CYS A 60 7.56 -2.07 0.21
N VAL A 61 7.94 -3.15 -0.45
CA VAL A 61 8.44 -3.14 -1.83
C VAL A 61 7.28 -3.48 -2.76
N PHE A 62 7.05 -2.63 -3.75
CA PHE A 62 5.98 -2.76 -4.73
C PHE A 62 6.57 -3.08 -6.11
N GLU A 63 6.17 -4.20 -6.69
CA GLU A 63 6.63 -4.67 -8.00
C GLU A 63 5.49 -4.57 -9.01
N PHE A 64 5.65 -3.73 -10.03
CA PHE A 64 4.61 -3.49 -11.02
C PHE A 64 4.53 -4.62 -12.04
N ILE A 65 3.34 -5.20 -12.19
CA ILE A 65 3.10 -6.30 -13.12
C ILE A 65 2.72 -5.74 -14.49
N LYS A 66 3.63 -5.88 -15.46
CA LYS A 66 3.42 -5.42 -16.84
C LYS A 66 2.64 -6.44 -17.66
N GLY A 67 1.86 -5.96 -18.63
CA GLY A 67 1.19 -6.80 -19.64
C GLY A 67 -0.15 -7.41 -19.22
N GLY A 68 -0.61 -7.18 -17.99
CA GLY A 68 -1.97 -7.48 -17.57
C GLY A 68 -3.00 -6.46 -18.10
N LYS A 69 -4.28 -6.86 -18.16
CA LYS A 69 -5.39 -5.93 -18.41
C LYS A 69 -5.59 -4.95 -17.25
N ASP A 70 -5.31 -5.40 -16.04
CA ASP A 70 -5.51 -4.64 -14.81
C ASP A 70 -4.17 -4.12 -14.25
N LEU A 71 -4.22 -2.95 -13.61
CA LEU A 71 -3.08 -2.41 -12.87
C LEU A 71 -2.90 -3.21 -11.58
N ALA A 72 -1.82 -3.97 -11.50
CA ALA A 72 -1.50 -4.81 -10.34
C ALA A 72 -0.07 -4.58 -9.86
N MET A 73 0.11 -4.69 -8.55
CA MET A 73 1.42 -4.70 -7.92
C MET A 73 1.51 -5.85 -6.92
N ASP A 74 2.58 -6.62 -7.01
CA ASP A 74 2.96 -7.54 -5.96
C ASP A 74 3.67 -6.76 -4.85
N VAL A 75 3.38 -7.09 -3.60
CA VAL A 75 3.85 -6.39 -2.42
C VAL A 75 4.58 -7.35 -1.50
N THR A 76 5.85 -7.04 -1.26
CA THR A 76 6.67 -7.72 -0.25
C THR A 76 6.88 -6.80 0.94
N VAL A 77 6.59 -7.30 2.14
CA VAL A 77 6.74 -6.53 3.38
C VAL A 77 7.98 -7.00 4.14
N PHE A 78 8.92 -6.09 4.34
CA PHE A 78 10.11 -6.26 5.19
C PHE A 78 9.81 -5.67 6.56
N ARG A 79 9.82 -6.53 7.57
CA ARG A 79 9.44 -6.15 8.93
C ARG A 79 10.60 -5.55 9.69
N VAL A 80 10.32 -4.49 10.45
CA VAL A 80 11.32 -3.87 11.34
C VAL A 80 11.56 -4.70 12.60
N VAL A 81 10.59 -5.50 13.02
CA VAL A 81 10.66 -6.40 14.18
C VAL A 81 10.54 -7.86 13.77
N GLU A 82 11.14 -8.76 14.55
CA GLU A 82 11.03 -10.21 14.35
C GLU A 82 9.63 -10.76 14.66
N GLN A 83 8.89 -10.10 15.58
CA GLN A 83 7.55 -10.52 15.99
C GLN A 83 6.54 -9.39 15.78
N ILE A 84 5.46 -9.69 15.07
CA ILE A 84 4.37 -8.76 14.80
C ILE A 84 3.49 -8.65 16.05
N THR A 85 3.32 -7.44 16.58
CA THR A 85 2.26 -7.17 17.56
C THR A 85 1.02 -6.71 16.80
N PRO A 86 -0.12 -7.43 16.85
CA PRO A 86 -1.25 -7.03 16.03
C PRO A 86 -1.82 -5.68 16.46
N LEU A 87 -1.85 -4.71 15.53
CA LEU A 87 -2.70 -3.53 15.66
C LEU A 87 -4.15 -3.99 15.85
N THR A 88 -4.65 -3.95 17.09
CA THR A 88 -6.08 -4.15 17.35
C THR A 88 -6.77 -2.80 17.36
N LYS A 89 -7.98 -2.72 16.79
CA LYS A 89 -8.81 -1.49 16.80
C LYS A 89 -8.96 -0.89 18.21
N ARG A 90 -8.80 -1.71 19.26
CA ARG A 90 -8.89 -1.32 20.66
C ARG A 90 -7.77 -0.35 21.10
N TYR A 91 -6.55 -0.48 20.58
CA TYR A 91 -5.44 0.42 20.93
C TYR A 91 -5.61 1.83 20.33
N PHE A 92 -6.15 1.93 19.11
CA PHE A 92 -6.39 3.24 18.47
C PHE A 92 -7.43 4.09 19.20
N VAL A 93 -8.50 3.48 19.74
CA VAL A 93 -9.54 4.20 20.50
C VAL A 93 -9.00 4.69 21.86
N GLN A 94 -8.01 4.01 22.44
CA GLN A 94 -7.48 4.36 23.76
C GLN A 94 -6.43 5.48 23.75
N ASN A 95 -5.80 5.76 22.59
CA ASN A 95 -4.72 6.74 22.47
C ASN A 95 -5.15 8.09 21.85
N LEU A 96 -6.46 8.37 21.80
CA LEU A 96 -7.04 9.67 21.43
C LEU A 96 -7.56 10.41 22.67
N LYS A 97 -6.72 10.59 23.70
CA LYS A 97 -6.98 11.52 24.82
C LYS A 97 -5.88 12.56 24.90
#